data_AF-A0AAV0C606-F1
#
_entry.id   AF-A0AAV0C606-F1
#
_cell.length_a   1.000
_cell.length_b   1.000
_cell.length_c   1.000
_cell.angle_alpha   90.00
_cell.angle_beta   90.00
_cell.angle_gamma   90.00
#
_symmetry.space_group_name_H-M   'P 1'
#
loop_
_entity.id
_entity.type
_entity.pdbx_description
1 polymer ?
#
loop_
_entity_poly.entity_id
_entity_poly.type
_entity_poly.pdbx_seq_one_letter_code
_entity_poly.pdbx_strand_id
1 'polypeptide(L)'
;MIIISIVRFCGLLVLALSRYNFDAYYFRKLRVLELMECDIDDEEMDWISCFPGDETCLESLAFDCVINDVNYNVLERLVMRSPYLKKLKLNQVASIEQLYKLMVRAPQLTHLGTGSFRPSEEGDGEQEEELNYASAFAACKSLVSLSGFREIHPDYLPSIYPICANLTTLNFSFADINAEQLKAVICHCHKLQVLWVLDSVCDEGLKAVAETCKDLRELQVFPRNADEDADGPVSEIGLVAVSEGCKKLNYILYFCQRMTNAALLTFSQNLPDIVVFRLCIMGRHRPDPVTGEPMDEGFGAIVKHCKNLTRLSISGLLTDQVFSYIGEYGKLVRTLSIAFAGDSDLGLKYVLEGCPKLQKLEVRDCPFGDLAARAGLHHYYNMRFIWLSSCRVSRECCEEIARELPHLMVEVIDWNELGSNENDYDVLYMYRSVNNEPRTDASRFVQIY
;
A
#
# COMPACT_ATOMS: atom_id res chain seq x y z
N MET A 1 25.20 25.97 5.98
CA MET A 1 24.63 25.00 5.03
C MET A 1 23.52 24.27 5.76
N ILE A 2 22.27 24.63 5.47
CA ILE A 2 21.07 24.16 6.17
C ILE A 2 20.80 22.75 5.66
N ILE A 3 21.23 21.73 6.40
CA ILE A 3 20.76 20.36 6.17
C ILE A 3 19.32 20.35 6.70
N ILE A 4 18.38 20.45 5.77
CA ILE A 4 16.98 20.11 6.02
C ILE A 4 16.98 18.60 6.27
N SER A 5 17.05 18.20 7.54
CA SER A 5 17.03 16.81 7.97
C SER A 5 15.62 16.22 7.81
N ILE A 6 15.19 16.02 6.57
CA ILE A 6 14.11 15.08 6.25
C ILE A 6 14.77 13.71 6.20
N VAL A 7 14.48 12.92 7.21
CA VAL A 7 15.00 11.58 7.35
C VAL A 7 13.82 10.61 7.23
N ARG A 8 13.70 9.97 6.06
CA ARG A 8 12.84 8.80 5.85
C ARG A 8 13.77 7.59 5.74
N PHE A 9 13.78 6.72 6.74
CA PHE A 9 14.64 5.54 6.76
C PHE A 9 13.84 4.24 6.72
N CYS A 10 14.46 3.22 6.13
CA CYS A 10 14.28 1.83 6.52
C CYS A 10 15.02 1.64 7.86
N GLY A 11 14.40 1.06 8.88
CA GLY A 11 14.68 1.27 10.32
C GLY A 11 16.11 1.04 10.83
N LEU A 12 16.95 0.38 10.03
CA LEU A 12 18.35 0.10 10.35
C LEU A 12 19.18 1.34 10.71
N LEU A 13 18.88 2.53 10.16
CA LEU A 13 19.68 3.71 10.50
C LEU A 13 19.33 4.36 11.84
N VAL A 14 18.10 4.20 12.35
CA VAL A 14 17.74 4.72 13.68
C VAL A 14 18.39 3.87 14.77
N LEU A 15 18.46 2.56 14.55
CA LEU A 15 19.22 1.62 15.37
C LEU A 15 20.73 1.86 15.29
N ALA A 16 21.27 2.20 14.12
CA ALA A 16 22.66 2.60 14.00
C ALA A 16 22.94 3.91 14.78
N LEU A 17 22.07 4.92 14.67
CA LEU A 17 22.27 6.21 15.34
C LEU A 17 22.24 6.09 16.87
N SER A 18 21.39 5.23 17.44
CA SER A 18 21.32 5.00 18.88
C SER A 18 22.46 4.12 19.41
N ARG A 19 22.89 3.08 18.66
CA ARG A 19 24.03 2.22 19.04
C ARG A 19 25.37 2.96 19.06
N TYR A 20 25.52 4.03 18.30
CA TYR A 20 26.76 4.82 18.24
C TYR A 20 26.79 6.04 19.20
N ASN A 21 25.87 6.12 20.17
CA ASN A 21 25.86 7.22 21.15
C ASN A 21 25.88 8.59 20.44
N PHE A 22 25.08 8.75 19.39
CA PHE A 22 25.02 10.01 18.65
C PHE A 22 24.58 11.13 19.60
N ASP A 23 25.43 12.15 19.68
CA ASP A 23 25.22 13.34 20.53
C ASP A 23 23.77 13.84 20.42
N ALA A 24 23.19 14.17 21.58
CA ALA A 24 21.94 14.93 21.74
C ALA A 24 21.79 16.10 20.75
N TYR A 25 22.91 16.64 20.27
CA TYR A 25 23.00 17.66 19.23
C TYR A 25 22.25 17.33 17.93
N TYR A 26 22.25 16.08 17.45
CA TYR A 26 21.59 15.71 16.19
C TYR A 26 20.07 15.64 16.35
N PHE A 27 19.58 15.14 17.49
CA PHE A 27 18.15 15.11 17.81
C PHE A 27 17.56 16.50 18.04
N ARG A 28 18.35 17.49 18.49
CA ARG A 28 17.88 18.89 18.64
C ARG A 28 17.38 19.50 17.33
N LYS A 29 17.97 19.12 16.20
CA LYS A 29 17.63 19.68 14.87
C LYS A 29 16.75 18.75 14.03
N LEU A 30 16.36 17.61 14.57
CA LEU A 30 15.54 16.64 13.87
C LEU A 30 14.11 17.20 13.73
N ARG A 31 13.64 17.36 12.49
CA ARG A 31 12.28 17.83 12.21
C ARG A 31 11.35 16.67 11.83
N VAL A 32 11.86 15.65 11.16
CA VAL A 32 11.06 14.54 10.66
C VAL A 32 11.75 13.22 10.99
N LEU A 33 11.07 12.38 11.75
CA LEU A 33 11.43 11.00 12.00
C LEU A 33 10.22 10.11 11.66
N GLU A 34 10.27 9.47 10.50
CA GLU A 34 9.22 8.57 10.04
C GLU A 34 9.82 7.21 9.71
N LEU A 35 9.48 6.20 10.51
CA LEU A 35 9.85 4.80 10.33
C LEU A 35 8.79 4.13 9.45
N MET A 36 9.24 3.38 8.45
CA MET A 36 8.37 2.64 7.52
C MET A 36 8.95 1.25 7.32
N GLU A 37 8.08 0.22 7.40
CA GLU A 37 8.45 -1.18 7.10
C GLU A 37 9.72 -1.65 7.84
N CYS A 38 9.83 -1.28 9.11
CA CYS A 38 11.00 -1.60 9.94
C CYS A 38 10.73 -2.86 10.75
N ASP A 39 11.51 -3.91 10.50
CA ASP A 39 11.63 -5.04 11.42
C ASP A 39 12.72 -4.68 12.44
N ILE A 40 12.33 -4.31 13.65
CA ILE A 40 13.24 -3.88 14.72
C ILE A 40 13.30 -4.99 15.76
N ASP A 41 14.29 -5.88 15.59
CA ASP A 41 14.56 -7.00 16.50
C ASP A 41 15.29 -6.60 17.80
N ASP A 42 15.61 -5.32 18.02
CA ASP A 42 16.21 -4.87 19.28
C ASP A 42 15.12 -4.59 20.32
N GLU A 43 14.75 -5.61 21.11
CA GLU A 43 13.76 -5.55 22.20
C GLU A 43 14.17 -4.62 23.37
N GLU A 44 15.44 -4.23 23.49
CA GLU A 44 15.98 -3.63 24.73
C GLU A 44 16.20 -2.10 24.70
N MET A 45 15.93 -1.40 23.59
CA MET A 45 16.39 -0.02 23.43
C MET A 45 15.27 1.03 23.39
N ASP A 46 15.15 1.81 24.47
CA ASP A 46 14.27 2.99 24.57
C ASP A 46 14.83 4.18 23.76
N TRP A 47 14.67 4.11 22.43
CA TRP A 47 15.14 5.13 21.50
C TRP A 47 14.45 6.49 21.68
N ILE A 48 13.26 6.54 22.28
CA ILE A 48 12.56 7.81 22.56
C ILE A 48 13.29 8.59 23.66
N SER A 49 13.93 7.90 24.59
CA SER A 49 14.78 8.53 25.61
C SER A 49 16.04 9.20 25.06
N CYS A 50 16.42 8.94 23.79
CA CYS A 50 17.52 9.64 23.13
C CYS A 50 17.20 11.11 22.80
N PHE A 51 15.93 11.52 22.79
CA PHE A 51 15.58 12.92 22.57
C PHE A 51 15.98 13.77 23.79
N PRO A 52 16.67 14.90 23.57
CA PRO A 52 17.16 15.72 24.67
C PRO A 52 15.99 16.38 25.42
N GLY A 53 16.23 16.77 26.67
CA GLY A 53 15.20 17.31 27.56
C GLY A 53 14.77 18.76 27.27
N ASP A 54 15.44 19.47 26.37
CA ASP A 54 15.09 20.81 25.91
C ASP A 54 14.02 20.80 24.80
N GLU A 55 13.55 21.99 24.42
CA GLU A 55 12.58 22.18 23.34
C GLU A 55 13.12 21.58 22.02
N THR A 56 12.25 20.88 21.28
CA THR A 56 12.62 20.24 20.01
C THR A 56 12.06 20.98 18.80
N CYS A 57 12.70 20.79 17.65
CA CYS A 57 12.21 21.25 16.36
C CYS A 57 11.32 20.19 15.65
N LEU A 58 10.81 19.18 16.36
CA LEU A 58 10.14 18.03 15.75
C LEU A 58 8.78 18.43 15.15
N GLU A 59 8.57 18.06 13.90
CA GLU A 59 7.38 18.36 13.09
C GLU A 59 6.60 17.09 12.71
N SER A 60 7.31 15.98 12.54
CA SER A 60 6.72 14.68 12.25
C SER A 60 7.43 13.57 13.02
N LEU A 61 6.64 12.78 13.74
CA LEU A 61 7.06 11.55 14.40
C LEU A 61 6.11 10.42 13.99
N ALA A 62 6.60 9.44 13.26
CA ALA A 62 5.82 8.25 12.88
C ALA A 62 6.62 6.98 13.15
N PHE A 63 6.04 6.09 13.93
CA PHE A 63 6.64 4.80 14.30
C PHE A 63 5.57 3.70 14.34
N ASP A 64 4.52 3.83 13.52
CA ASP A 64 3.38 2.90 13.45
C ASP A 64 3.73 1.47 13.00
N CYS A 65 4.96 1.27 12.48
CA CYS A 65 5.52 -0.05 12.16
C CYS A 65 6.34 -0.69 13.29
N VAL A 66 6.64 0.05 14.37
CA VAL A 66 7.46 -0.48 15.48
C VAL A 66 6.60 -1.36 16.38
N ILE A 67 6.95 -2.63 16.50
CA ILE A 67 6.17 -3.61 17.28
C ILE A 67 6.45 -3.47 18.78
N ASN A 68 7.68 -3.11 19.14
CA ASN A 68 8.16 -3.08 20.53
C ASN A 68 7.56 -1.95 21.36
N ASP A 69 7.57 -2.14 22.68
CA ASP A 69 7.11 -1.16 23.64
C ASP A 69 7.93 0.13 23.59
N VAL A 70 7.23 1.23 23.87
CA VAL A 70 7.79 2.58 23.90
C VAL A 70 7.53 3.20 25.26
N ASN A 71 8.53 3.86 25.83
CA ASN A 71 8.35 4.56 27.10
C ASN A 71 7.41 5.77 26.95
N TYR A 72 6.14 5.53 27.29
CA TYR A 72 5.08 6.49 27.04
C TYR A 72 5.22 7.80 27.84
N ASN A 73 5.73 7.71 29.06
CA ASN A 73 5.99 8.88 29.90
C ASN A 73 7.08 9.78 29.31
N VAL A 74 8.02 9.20 28.56
CA VAL A 74 9.03 9.97 27.83
C VAL A 74 8.41 10.57 26.56
N LEU A 75 7.59 9.80 25.84
CA LEU A 75 6.86 10.26 24.66
C LEU A 75 5.95 11.47 24.97
N GLU A 76 5.18 11.43 26.05
CA GLU A 76 4.34 12.57 26.46
C GLU A 76 5.19 13.82 26.71
N ARG A 77 6.31 13.68 27.43
CA ARG A 77 7.25 14.78 27.66
C ARG A 77 7.90 15.29 26.38
N LEU A 78 8.14 14.42 25.40
CA LEU A 78 8.65 14.81 24.09
C LEU A 78 7.60 15.61 23.33
N VAL A 79 6.35 15.16 23.30
CA VAL A 79 5.25 15.87 22.64
C VAL A 79 5.01 17.26 23.27
N MET A 80 5.02 17.35 24.60
CA MET A 80 4.86 18.64 25.31
C MET A 80 5.92 19.68 24.94
N ARG A 81 7.15 19.25 24.68
CA ARG A 81 8.27 20.13 24.31
C ARG A 81 8.50 20.25 22.81
N SER A 82 7.53 19.83 22.00
CA SER A 82 7.59 19.86 20.53
C SER A 82 6.46 20.72 19.94
N PRO A 83 6.53 22.06 20.05
CA PRO A 83 5.44 22.96 19.64
C PRO A 83 5.15 22.94 18.13
N TYR A 84 6.12 22.53 17.32
CA TYR A 84 5.99 22.44 15.86
C TYR A 84 5.43 21.10 15.37
N LEU A 85 5.14 20.16 16.27
CA LEU A 85 4.67 18.82 15.90
C LEU A 85 3.32 18.89 15.17
N LYS A 86 3.31 18.47 13.90
CA LYS A 86 2.13 18.43 13.02
C LYS A 86 1.67 17.02 12.69
N LYS A 87 2.56 16.04 12.72
CA LYS A 87 2.25 14.64 12.43
C LYS A 87 2.75 13.74 13.55
N LEU A 88 1.86 12.90 14.06
CA LEU A 88 2.17 11.91 15.09
C LEU A 88 1.49 10.60 14.71
N LYS A 89 2.24 9.52 14.51
CA LYS A 89 1.68 8.17 14.30
C LYS A 89 2.26 7.18 15.31
N LEU A 90 1.39 6.67 16.15
CA LEU A 90 1.71 5.74 17.23
C LEU A 90 1.70 4.30 16.74
N ASN A 91 2.45 3.44 17.42
CA ASN A 91 2.42 2.00 17.21
C ASN A 91 1.21 1.33 17.88
N GLN A 92 1.06 0.03 17.64
CA GLN A 92 -0.08 -0.76 18.11
C GLN A 92 -0.17 -0.89 19.64
N VAL A 93 0.93 -0.66 20.36
CA VAL A 93 0.94 -0.74 21.84
C VAL A 93 0.22 0.45 22.48
N ALA A 94 0.20 1.61 21.82
CA ALA A 94 -0.40 2.81 22.40
C ALA A 94 -1.92 2.68 22.53
N SER A 95 -2.44 2.79 23.76
CA SER A 95 -3.88 2.71 24.05
C SER A 95 -4.63 4.02 23.77
N ILE A 96 -5.96 3.98 23.87
CA ILE A 96 -6.78 5.18 23.67
C ILE A 96 -6.64 6.21 24.82
N GLU A 97 -6.44 5.77 26.07
CA GLU A 97 -6.19 6.66 27.23
C GLU A 97 -4.88 7.43 27.05
N GLN A 98 -3.88 6.70 26.56
CA GLN A 98 -2.60 7.24 26.18
C GLN A 98 -2.82 8.29 25.07
N LEU A 99 -3.39 7.91 23.93
CA LEU A 99 -3.68 8.80 22.82
C LEU A 99 -4.33 10.12 23.27
N TYR A 100 -5.33 10.04 24.15
CA TYR A 100 -6.00 11.21 24.75
C TYR A 100 -4.99 12.18 25.39
N LYS A 101 -4.09 11.69 26.24
CA LYS A 101 -3.07 12.53 26.90
C LYS A 101 -2.22 13.28 25.87
N LEU A 102 -1.74 12.61 24.82
CA LEU A 102 -0.94 13.25 23.77
C LEU A 102 -1.72 14.30 22.99
N MET A 103 -2.97 14.01 22.64
CA MET A 103 -3.82 14.95 21.91
C MET A 103 -4.07 16.24 22.69
N VAL A 104 -4.31 16.14 23.99
CA VAL A 104 -4.47 17.30 24.88
C VAL A 104 -3.19 18.15 24.91
N ARG A 105 -2.00 17.52 24.82
CA ARG A 105 -0.72 18.24 24.74
C ARG A 105 -0.41 18.81 23.35
N ALA A 106 -1.00 18.26 22.29
CA ALA A 106 -0.73 18.64 20.90
C ALA A 106 -2.00 18.91 20.07
N PRO A 107 -2.83 19.91 20.44
CA PRO A 107 -4.03 20.25 19.68
C PRO A 107 -3.74 20.79 18.26
N GLN A 108 -2.50 21.16 17.98
CA GLN A 108 -2.04 21.68 16.68
C GLN A 108 -1.76 20.61 15.62
N LEU A 109 -1.95 19.33 15.94
CA LEU A 109 -1.74 18.19 15.03
C LEU A 109 -2.66 18.29 13.81
N THR A 110 -2.12 17.82 12.68
CA THR A 110 -2.79 17.77 11.38
C THR A 110 -2.94 16.34 10.86
N HIS A 111 -2.03 15.45 11.25
CA HIS A 111 -2.01 14.03 10.89
C HIS A 111 -1.82 13.20 12.16
N LEU A 112 -2.73 12.27 12.42
CA LEU A 112 -2.71 11.46 13.62
C LEU A 112 -2.88 9.96 13.29
N GLY A 113 -1.96 9.14 13.80
CA GLY A 113 -2.08 7.68 13.84
C GLY A 113 -2.34 7.26 15.28
N THR A 114 -3.50 6.65 15.54
CA THR A 114 -4.02 6.45 16.91
C THR A 114 -3.26 5.41 17.72
N GLY A 115 -2.60 4.44 17.06
CA GLY A 115 -2.16 3.20 17.70
C GLY A 115 -3.33 2.22 17.83
N SER A 116 -3.42 1.52 18.95
CA SER A 116 -4.59 0.73 19.31
C SER A 116 -5.76 1.63 19.70
N PHE A 117 -6.97 1.28 19.26
CA PHE A 117 -8.18 2.09 19.48
C PHE A 117 -9.14 1.41 20.44
N ARG A 118 -8.57 0.97 21.57
CA ARG A 118 -9.24 0.37 22.72
C ARG A 118 -8.49 0.72 24.02
N PRO A 119 -9.10 0.47 25.18
CA PRO A 119 -8.44 0.59 26.47
C PRO A 119 -7.31 -0.41 26.69
N SER A 120 -6.40 -0.08 27.59
CA SER A 120 -5.37 -1.03 28.09
C SER A 120 -6.01 -2.16 28.89
N GLU A 121 -5.50 -3.40 28.73
CA GLU A 121 -6.03 -4.60 29.42
C GLU A 121 -5.77 -4.61 30.93
N GLU A 122 -4.83 -3.81 31.43
CA GLU A 122 -4.35 -3.82 32.83
C GLU A 122 -5.15 -2.90 33.78
N GLY A 123 -6.39 -2.56 33.44
CA GLY A 123 -7.28 -1.74 34.27
C GLY A 123 -7.99 -2.53 35.37
N ASP A 124 -7.28 -2.90 36.43
CA ASP A 124 -7.89 -3.37 37.68
C ASP A 124 -8.66 -2.23 38.37
N GLY A 125 -9.99 -2.24 38.27
CA GLY A 125 -10.93 -1.87 39.35
C GLY A 125 -10.91 -0.47 39.99
N GLU A 126 -10.04 0.47 39.62
CA GLU A 126 -10.06 1.84 40.12
C GLU A 126 -10.91 2.72 39.19
N GLN A 127 -11.82 3.51 39.78
CA GLN A 127 -12.78 4.38 39.09
C GLN A 127 -12.11 5.18 37.96
N GLU A 128 -12.24 4.69 36.71
CA GLU A 128 -11.81 5.41 35.53
C GLU A 128 -12.64 6.70 35.46
N GLU A 129 -12.00 7.85 35.66
CA GLU A 129 -12.59 9.11 35.21
C GLU A 129 -12.94 8.94 33.74
N GLU A 130 -14.22 9.06 33.40
CA GLU A 130 -14.75 8.86 32.06
C GLU A 130 -14.12 9.91 31.12
N LEU A 131 -12.97 9.57 30.53
CA LEU A 131 -12.20 10.48 29.69
C LEU A 131 -13.05 10.85 28.47
N ASN A 132 -13.26 12.14 28.25
CA ASN A 132 -14.04 12.60 27.10
C ASN A 132 -13.17 12.65 25.84
N TYR A 133 -12.98 11.48 25.21
CA TYR A 133 -12.22 11.34 23.97
C TYR A 133 -12.72 12.26 22.85
N ALA A 134 -14.04 12.42 22.71
CA ALA A 134 -14.64 13.28 21.69
C ALA A 134 -14.21 14.75 21.84
N SER A 135 -14.06 15.24 23.07
CA SER A 135 -13.60 16.61 23.35
C SER A 135 -12.14 16.83 22.94
N ALA A 136 -11.28 15.81 23.10
CA ALA A 136 -9.88 15.87 22.66
C ALA A 136 -9.79 15.94 21.12
N PHE A 137 -10.55 15.11 20.40
CA PHE A 137 -10.66 15.22 18.94
C PHE A 137 -11.20 16.57 18.51
N ALA A 138 -12.26 17.07 19.16
CA ALA A 138 -12.83 18.38 18.86
C ALA A 138 -11.85 19.55 19.10
N ALA A 139 -10.94 19.42 20.06
CA ALA A 139 -9.90 20.40 20.33
C ALA A 139 -8.83 20.42 19.21
N CYS A 140 -8.54 19.27 18.60
CA CYS A 140 -7.61 19.10 17.49
C CYS A 140 -8.18 19.56 16.13
N LYS A 141 -8.63 20.83 16.04
CA LYS A 141 -9.35 21.39 14.87
C LYS A 141 -8.56 21.38 13.55
N SER A 142 -7.24 21.22 13.62
CA SER A 142 -6.36 21.21 12.45
C SER A 142 -6.21 19.81 11.82
N LEU A 143 -6.81 18.77 12.41
CA LEU A 143 -6.74 17.41 11.89
C LEU A 143 -7.43 17.30 10.53
N VAL A 144 -6.65 16.81 9.57
CA VAL A 144 -7.09 16.51 8.20
C VAL A 144 -6.84 15.04 7.82
N SER A 145 -6.04 14.32 8.61
CA SER A 145 -5.70 12.92 8.35
C SER A 145 -5.73 12.07 9.63
N LEU A 146 -6.48 10.96 9.57
CA LEU A 146 -6.47 9.91 10.61
C LEU A 146 -6.03 8.55 10.04
N SER A 147 -5.29 7.78 10.85
CA SER A 147 -4.88 6.40 10.59
C SER A 147 -4.69 5.63 11.90
N GLY A 148 -4.25 4.37 11.84
CA GLY A 148 -3.96 3.56 13.03
C GLY A 148 -5.10 2.58 13.25
N PHE A 149 -6.03 2.91 14.15
CA PHE A 149 -7.25 2.15 14.44
C PHE A 149 -7.07 0.64 14.59
N ARG A 150 -5.91 0.21 15.12
CA ARG A 150 -5.63 -1.20 15.36
C ARG A 150 -6.49 -1.67 16.53
N GLU A 151 -6.93 -2.93 16.50
CA GLU A 151 -7.70 -3.54 17.59
C GLU A 151 -8.88 -2.68 18.05
N ILE A 152 -9.55 -2.05 17.09
CA ILE A 152 -10.59 -1.06 17.35
C ILE A 152 -11.73 -1.65 18.21
N HIS A 153 -12.08 -0.95 19.29
CA HIS A 153 -13.30 -1.21 20.04
C HIS A 153 -14.40 -0.24 19.57
N PRO A 154 -15.52 -0.73 18.98
CA PRO A 154 -16.50 0.11 18.30
C PRO A 154 -17.09 1.28 19.09
N ASP A 155 -17.25 1.12 20.40
CA ASP A 155 -17.85 2.14 21.27
C ASP A 155 -17.08 3.46 21.30
N TYR A 156 -15.79 3.43 20.93
CA TYR A 156 -14.96 4.63 20.86
C TYR A 156 -14.99 5.32 19.50
N LEU A 157 -15.53 4.69 18.45
CA LEU A 157 -15.60 5.28 17.11
C LEU A 157 -16.33 6.64 17.07
N PRO A 158 -17.41 6.88 17.84
CA PRO A 158 -18.05 8.19 17.91
C PRO A 158 -17.13 9.34 18.35
N SER A 159 -16.02 9.05 19.03
CA SER A 159 -15.07 10.08 19.48
C SER A 159 -14.43 10.86 18.32
N ILE A 160 -14.36 10.30 17.10
CA ILE A 160 -13.78 11.00 15.95
C ILE A 160 -14.79 11.86 15.17
N TYR A 161 -16.10 11.72 15.43
CA TYR A 161 -17.15 12.44 14.70
C TYR A 161 -16.94 13.97 14.64
N PRO A 162 -16.49 14.65 15.72
CA PRO A 162 -16.30 16.11 15.71
C PRO A 162 -15.34 16.63 14.63
N ILE A 163 -14.43 15.80 14.11
CA ILE A 163 -13.45 16.22 13.10
C ILE A 163 -13.74 15.70 11.69
N CYS A 164 -14.73 14.83 11.51
CA CYS A 164 -14.98 14.12 10.24
C CYS A 164 -15.20 15.09 9.06
N ALA A 165 -15.86 16.22 9.30
CA ALA A 165 -16.09 17.26 8.29
C ALA A 165 -14.82 17.96 7.76
N ASN A 166 -13.68 17.79 8.44
CA ASN A 166 -12.39 18.35 8.04
C ASN A 166 -11.44 17.31 7.41
N LEU A 167 -11.75 16.02 7.52
CA LEU A 167 -10.86 14.97 7.04
C LEU A 167 -10.78 14.95 5.52
N THR A 168 -9.55 14.97 5.01
CA THR A 168 -9.21 14.69 3.62
C THR A 168 -8.64 13.29 3.44
N THR A 169 -8.10 12.70 4.51
CA THR A 169 -7.52 11.35 4.50
C THR A 169 -8.04 10.55 5.69
N LEU A 170 -8.57 9.36 5.43
CA LEU A 170 -8.99 8.42 6.45
C LEU A 170 -8.47 7.03 6.11
N ASN A 171 -7.67 6.47 6.99
CA ASN A 171 -7.10 5.15 6.81
C ASN A 171 -7.58 4.19 7.92
N PHE A 172 -8.51 3.33 7.55
CA PHE A 172 -9.07 2.21 8.30
C PHE A 172 -8.50 0.85 7.83
N SER A 173 -7.32 0.80 7.23
CA SER A 173 -6.71 -0.46 6.74
C SER A 173 -6.43 -1.48 7.85
N PHE A 174 -6.45 -1.07 9.12
CA PHE A 174 -6.32 -1.96 10.28
C PHE A 174 -7.57 -1.96 11.18
N ALA A 175 -8.64 -1.28 10.77
CA ALA A 175 -9.87 -1.17 11.54
C ALA A 175 -10.89 -2.20 11.03
N ASP A 176 -11.15 -3.22 11.83
CA ASP A 176 -12.19 -4.22 11.55
C ASP A 176 -13.58 -3.66 11.91
N ILE A 177 -14.08 -2.78 11.04
CA ILE A 177 -15.40 -2.17 11.16
C ILE A 177 -16.36 -2.69 10.08
N ASN A 178 -17.63 -2.74 10.41
CA ASN A 178 -18.69 -3.14 9.49
C ASN A 178 -19.26 -1.96 8.69
N ALA A 179 -20.18 -2.25 7.77
CA ALA A 179 -20.85 -1.26 6.93
C ALA A 179 -21.53 -0.13 7.72
N GLU A 180 -22.24 -0.44 8.81
CA GLU A 180 -23.00 0.54 9.59
C GLU A 180 -22.07 1.49 10.37
N GLN A 181 -20.98 0.95 10.91
CA GLN A 181 -19.95 1.73 11.57
C GLN A 181 -19.24 2.66 10.58
N LEU A 182 -18.89 2.17 9.38
CA LEU A 182 -18.32 3.03 8.34
C LEU A 182 -19.32 4.13 7.93
N LYS A 183 -20.60 3.79 7.71
CA LYS A 183 -21.66 4.75 7.35
C LYS A 183 -21.76 5.89 8.36
N ALA A 184 -21.73 5.56 9.65
CA ALA A 184 -21.83 6.54 10.73
C ALA A 184 -20.65 7.55 10.74
N VAL A 185 -19.46 7.14 10.28
CA VAL A 185 -18.31 8.04 10.12
C VAL A 185 -18.42 8.82 8.80
N ILE A 186 -18.61 8.10 7.69
CA ILE A 186 -18.49 8.64 6.33
C ILE A 186 -19.58 9.65 6.00
N CYS A 187 -20.77 9.55 6.60
CA CYS A 187 -21.87 10.51 6.38
C CYS A 187 -21.49 11.96 6.74
N HIS A 188 -20.40 12.16 7.49
CA HIS A 188 -19.85 13.47 7.86
C HIS A 188 -18.60 13.87 7.05
N CYS A 189 -18.04 12.98 6.23
CA CYS A 189 -16.72 13.11 5.58
C CYS A 189 -16.81 13.69 4.15
N HIS A 190 -17.42 14.86 3.97
CA HIS A 190 -17.68 15.44 2.63
C HIS A 190 -16.43 15.92 1.88
N LYS A 191 -15.31 16.15 2.58
CA LYS A 191 -14.03 16.61 1.99
C LYS A 191 -13.03 15.48 1.75
N LEU A 192 -13.44 14.22 1.97
CA LEU A 192 -12.56 13.08 1.92
C LEU A 192 -12.03 12.85 0.50
N GLN A 193 -10.71 12.75 0.38
CA GLN A 193 -9.98 12.55 -0.87
C GLN A 193 -9.28 11.19 -0.92
N VAL A 194 -8.86 10.66 0.23
CA VAL A 194 -8.17 9.37 0.35
C VAL A 194 -8.87 8.53 1.40
N LEU A 195 -9.36 7.35 1.01
CA LEU A 195 -9.98 6.39 1.90
C LEU A 195 -9.35 5.02 1.74
N TRP A 196 -8.84 4.46 2.84
CA TRP A 196 -8.39 3.08 2.91
C TRP A 196 -9.27 2.33 3.91
N VAL A 197 -9.77 1.16 3.55
CA VAL A 197 -10.70 0.36 4.36
C VAL A 197 -10.41 -1.13 4.20
N LEU A 198 -10.80 -1.93 5.19
CA LEU A 198 -10.97 -3.37 5.00
C LEU A 198 -12.26 -3.65 4.23
N ASP A 199 -12.33 -4.81 3.58
CA ASP A 199 -13.51 -5.31 2.87
C ASP A 199 -14.69 -5.66 3.80
N SER A 200 -14.47 -5.75 5.12
CA SER A 200 -15.51 -5.90 6.16
C SER A 200 -16.61 -4.83 6.12
N VAL A 201 -16.38 -3.72 5.42
CA VAL A 201 -17.34 -2.64 5.21
C VAL A 201 -18.44 -2.98 4.19
N CYS A 202 -18.26 -4.08 3.45
CA CYS A 202 -19.17 -4.58 2.42
C CYS A 202 -19.49 -3.58 1.29
N ASP A 203 -20.25 -4.03 0.30
CA ASP A 203 -20.75 -3.17 -0.78
C ASP A 203 -21.62 -2.02 -0.24
N GLU A 204 -22.35 -2.23 0.86
CA GLU A 204 -23.19 -1.21 1.51
C GLU A 204 -22.37 -0.05 2.06
N GLY A 205 -21.19 -0.30 2.63
CA GLY A 205 -20.27 0.74 3.08
C GLY A 205 -19.73 1.54 1.90
N LEU A 206 -19.34 0.85 0.82
CA LEU A 206 -18.85 1.50 -0.41
C LEU A 206 -19.93 2.34 -1.12
N LYS A 207 -21.19 1.91 -1.10
CA LYS A 207 -22.33 2.72 -1.57
C LYS A 207 -22.45 4.02 -0.77
N ALA A 208 -22.34 3.97 0.56
CA ALA A 208 -22.40 5.19 1.39
C ALA A 208 -21.23 6.15 1.13
N VAL A 209 -20.04 5.60 0.85
CA VAL A 209 -18.88 6.38 0.38
C VAL A 209 -19.20 7.05 -0.95
N ALA A 210 -19.74 6.30 -1.92
CA ALA A 210 -20.12 6.83 -3.22
C ALA A 210 -21.16 7.95 -3.13
N GLU A 211 -22.12 7.83 -2.22
CA GLU A 211 -23.16 8.82 -1.97
C GLU A 211 -22.59 10.11 -1.35
N THR A 212 -21.61 9.99 -0.45
CA THR A 212 -21.16 11.12 0.39
C THR A 212 -19.88 11.80 -0.11
N CYS A 213 -18.85 11.05 -0.50
CA CYS A 213 -17.49 11.55 -0.70
C CYS A 213 -17.21 11.94 -2.16
N LYS A 214 -17.84 13.02 -2.63
CA LYS A 214 -17.73 13.47 -4.04
C LYS A 214 -16.33 13.96 -4.46
N ASP A 215 -15.47 14.23 -3.48
CA ASP A 215 -14.09 14.65 -3.70
C ASP A 215 -13.07 13.49 -3.64
N LEU A 216 -13.53 12.24 -3.50
CA LEU A 216 -12.67 11.07 -3.40
C LEU A 216 -11.79 10.91 -4.65
N ARG A 217 -10.48 10.76 -4.43
CA ARG A 217 -9.44 10.62 -5.46
C ARG A 217 -8.76 9.26 -5.39
N GLU A 218 -8.60 8.73 -4.18
CA GLU A 218 -7.96 7.46 -3.92
C GLU A 218 -8.84 6.59 -3.02
N LEU A 219 -9.10 5.37 -3.49
CA LEU A 219 -9.75 4.32 -2.70
C LEU A 219 -8.85 3.07 -2.66
N GLN A 220 -8.60 2.56 -1.47
CA GLN A 220 -7.98 1.26 -1.28
C GLN A 220 -8.87 0.38 -0.41
N VAL A 221 -9.26 -0.78 -0.93
CA VAL A 221 -10.06 -1.78 -0.21
C VAL A 221 -9.19 -3.02 -0.03
N PHE A 222 -8.82 -3.31 1.20
CA PHE A 222 -7.94 -4.41 1.58
C PHE A 222 -8.76 -5.62 2.06
N PRO A 223 -8.29 -6.85 1.83
CA PRO A 223 -8.98 -8.01 2.34
C PRO A 223 -8.75 -8.13 3.85
N ARG A 224 -9.81 -8.34 4.63
CA ARG A 224 -9.69 -8.65 6.06
C ARG A 224 -8.94 -9.96 6.28
N ASN A 225 -9.28 -10.98 5.49
CA ASN A 225 -8.64 -12.29 5.48
C ASN A 225 -8.17 -12.63 4.06
N ALA A 226 -7.01 -13.26 3.94
CA ALA A 226 -6.46 -13.69 2.64
C ALA A 226 -7.00 -15.06 2.17
N ASP A 227 -8.18 -15.46 2.63
CA ASP A 227 -8.80 -16.73 2.22
C ASP A 227 -9.23 -16.64 0.74
N GLU A 228 -8.77 -17.57 -0.10
CA GLU A 228 -9.04 -17.58 -1.54
C GLU A 228 -10.41 -18.21 -1.90
N ASP A 229 -11.06 -18.91 -0.96
CA ASP A 229 -12.26 -19.74 -1.22
C ASP A 229 -13.55 -19.20 -0.58
N ALA A 230 -13.51 -18.03 0.07
CA ALA A 230 -14.67 -17.41 0.69
C ALA A 230 -15.50 -16.54 -0.26
N ASP A 231 -16.80 -16.39 0.00
CA ASP A 231 -17.59 -15.30 -0.58
C ASP A 231 -17.12 -13.97 0.03
N GLY A 232 -16.80 -13.01 -0.85
CA GLY A 232 -16.20 -11.75 -0.45
C GLY A 232 -17.25 -10.75 0.00
N PRO A 233 -17.04 -10.01 1.10
CA PRO A 233 -17.99 -9.02 1.58
C PRO A 233 -18.15 -7.83 0.61
N VAL A 234 -17.10 -7.54 -0.17
CA VAL A 234 -17.13 -6.57 -1.28
C VAL A 234 -17.08 -7.29 -2.63
N SER A 235 -17.83 -6.76 -3.58
CA SER A 235 -17.98 -7.34 -4.91
C SER A 235 -17.90 -6.26 -6.01
N GLU A 236 -18.29 -6.63 -7.23
CA GLU A 236 -18.43 -5.70 -8.35
C GLU A 236 -19.43 -4.58 -8.09
N ILE A 237 -20.41 -4.80 -7.19
CA ILE A 237 -21.45 -3.83 -6.85
C ILE A 237 -20.85 -2.59 -6.18
N GLY A 238 -19.97 -2.78 -5.18
CA GLY A 238 -19.29 -1.69 -4.50
C GLY A 238 -18.38 -0.90 -5.44
N LEU A 239 -17.65 -1.61 -6.31
CA LEU A 239 -16.78 -1.00 -7.32
C LEU A 239 -17.58 -0.09 -8.29
N VAL A 240 -18.69 -0.60 -8.82
CA VAL A 240 -19.56 0.16 -9.72
C VAL A 240 -20.16 1.36 -9.00
N ALA A 241 -20.71 1.20 -7.80
CA ALA A 241 -21.28 2.29 -7.02
C ALA A 241 -20.28 3.43 -6.81
N VAL A 242 -19.05 3.12 -6.42
CA VAL A 242 -17.98 4.12 -6.27
C VAL A 242 -17.68 4.82 -7.60
N SER A 243 -17.62 4.10 -8.72
CA SER A 243 -17.40 4.71 -10.03
C SER A 243 -18.52 5.66 -10.46
N GLU A 244 -19.75 5.38 -10.04
CA GLU A 244 -20.92 6.23 -10.29
C GLU A 244 -20.90 7.48 -9.40
N GLY A 245 -20.58 7.33 -8.12
CA GLY A 245 -20.64 8.42 -7.15
C GLY A 245 -19.42 9.33 -7.08
N CYS A 246 -18.21 8.80 -7.32
CA CYS A 246 -16.93 9.47 -7.06
C CYS A 246 -16.21 9.83 -8.37
N LYS A 247 -16.69 10.83 -9.09
CA LYS A 247 -16.17 11.22 -10.43
C LYS A 247 -14.75 11.80 -10.45
N LYS A 248 -14.15 12.07 -9.29
CA LYS A 248 -12.75 12.53 -9.16
C LYS A 248 -11.76 11.40 -8.84
N LEU A 249 -12.24 10.16 -8.75
CA LEU A 249 -11.41 9.00 -8.44
C LEU A 249 -10.39 8.78 -9.56
N ASN A 250 -9.12 8.76 -9.20
CA ASN A 250 -8.01 8.54 -10.13
C ASN A 250 -7.05 7.43 -9.70
N TYR A 251 -7.19 6.91 -8.47
CA TYR A 251 -6.46 5.77 -7.96
C TYR A 251 -7.43 4.78 -7.31
N ILE A 252 -7.36 3.51 -7.72
CA ILE A 252 -8.02 2.42 -7.01
C ILE A 252 -7.09 1.22 -6.81
N LEU A 253 -7.11 0.67 -5.59
CA LEU A 253 -6.66 -0.67 -5.25
C LEU A 253 -7.85 -1.42 -4.65
N TYR A 254 -8.27 -2.50 -5.29
CA TYR A 254 -9.48 -3.21 -4.89
C TYR A 254 -9.20 -4.71 -4.80
N PHE A 255 -9.33 -5.25 -3.60
CA PHE A 255 -9.35 -6.69 -3.36
C PHE A 255 -10.82 -7.14 -3.21
N CYS A 256 -11.19 -8.21 -3.91
CA CYS A 256 -12.52 -8.79 -3.85
C CYS A 256 -12.48 -10.27 -4.25
N GLN A 257 -13.54 -11.02 -3.99
CA GLN A 257 -13.60 -12.45 -4.36
C GLN A 257 -14.20 -12.69 -5.74
N ARG A 258 -14.95 -11.73 -6.28
CA ARG A 258 -15.59 -11.84 -7.59
C ARG A 258 -15.62 -10.50 -8.31
N MET A 259 -15.62 -10.56 -9.64
CA MET A 259 -15.78 -9.41 -10.52
C MET A 259 -16.43 -9.86 -11.84
N THR A 260 -17.07 -8.94 -12.56
CA THR A 260 -17.65 -9.21 -13.88
C THR A 260 -17.06 -8.30 -14.95
N ASN A 261 -17.05 -8.77 -16.19
CA ASN A 261 -16.69 -7.97 -17.37
C ASN A 261 -17.60 -6.74 -17.52
N ALA A 262 -18.90 -6.91 -17.25
CA ALA A 262 -19.88 -5.82 -17.32
C ALA A 262 -19.60 -4.71 -16.30
N ALA A 263 -19.18 -5.07 -15.08
CA ALA A 263 -18.80 -4.08 -14.07
C ALA A 263 -17.54 -3.31 -14.45
N LEU A 264 -16.51 -3.98 -14.96
CA LEU A 264 -15.29 -3.32 -15.44
C LEU A 264 -15.56 -2.39 -16.64
N LEU A 265 -16.43 -2.82 -17.56
CA LEU A 265 -16.90 -1.97 -18.64
C LEU A 265 -17.58 -0.71 -18.10
N THR A 266 -18.53 -0.87 -17.17
CA THR A 266 -19.27 0.24 -16.56
C THR A 266 -18.33 1.19 -15.82
N PHE A 267 -17.40 0.65 -15.03
CA PHE A 267 -16.36 1.41 -14.33
C PHE A 267 -15.52 2.25 -15.30
N SER A 268 -15.03 1.63 -16.38
CA SER A 268 -14.17 2.30 -17.38
C SER A 268 -14.88 3.47 -18.08
N GLN A 269 -16.20 3.34 -18.33
CA GLN A 269 -17.02 4.39 -18.92
C GLN A 269 -17.30 5.52 -17.93
N ASN A 270 -17.47 5.17 -16.65
CA ASN A 270 -17.73 6.12 -15.59
C ASN A 270 -16.50 6.95 -15.20
N LEU A 271 -15.29 6.40 -15.31
CA LEU A 271 -14.03 6.99 -14.87
C LEU A 271 -12.92 6.90 -15.95
N PRO A 272 -13.08 7.56 -17.12
CA PRO A 272 -12.11 7.50 -18.21
C PRO A 272 -10.76 8.17 -17.87
N ASP A 273 -10.71 9.01 -16.84
CA ASP A 273 -9.51 9.72 -16.40
C ASP A 273 -8.70 8.97 -15.33
N ILE A 274 -9.07 7.72 -14.98
CA ILE A 274 -8.34 6.96 -13.96
C ILE A 274 -6.88 6.73 -14.36
N VAL A 275 -5.98 6.90 -13.40
CA VAL A 275 -4.52 6.88 -13.60
C VAL A 275 -3.93 5.58 -13.06
N VAL A 276 -4.47 5.06 -11.96
CA VAL A 276 -4.05 3.80 -11.34
C VAL A 276 -5.28 2.92 -11.14
N PHE A 277 -5.28 1.75 -11.79
CA PHE A 277 -6.30 0.73 -11.64
C PHE A 277 -5.65 -0.58 -11.23
N ARG A 278 -5.83 -0.98 -9.97
CA ARG A 278 -5.28 -2.23 -9.44
C ARG A 278 -6.42 -3.06 -8.90
N LEU A 279 -6.74 -4.15 -9.58
CA LEU A 279 -7.74 -5.11 -9.16
C LEU A 279 -7.06 -6.42 -8.81
N CYS A 280 -7.40 -6.96 -7.65
CA CYS A 280 -7.03 -8.30 -7.23
C CYS A 280 -8.31 -9.08 -6.91
N ILE A 281 -8.69 -9.95 -7.84
CA ILE A 281 -9.70 -10.97 -7.63
C ILE A 281 -9.00 -12.11 -6.90
N MET A 282 -9.39 -12.33 -5.65
CA MET A 282 -8.82 -13.35 -4.79
C MET A 282 -9.22 -14.75 -5.30
N GLY A 283 -8.28 -15.69 -5.22
CA GLY A 283 -8.37 -16.99 -5.86
C GLY A 283 -7.84 -17.01 -7.30
N ARG A 284 -7.23 -18.14 -7.67
CA ARG A 284 -6.59 -18.32 -8.97
C ARG A 284 -7.62 -18.54 -10.07
N HIS A 285 -7.38 -17.97 -11.24
CA HIS A 285 -8.16 -18.21 -12.47
C HIS A 285 -9.68 -18.07 -12.31
N ARG A 286 -10.14 -17.12 -11.49
CA ARG A 286 -11.58 -16.84 -11.30
C ARG A 286 -12.19 -16.22 -12.57
N PRO A 287 -13.14 -16.89 -13.25
CA PRO A 287 -13.83 -16.31 -14.40
C PRO A 287 -14.86 -15.26 -13.96
N ASP A 288 -15.46 -14.57 -14.94
CA ASP A 288 -16.69 -13.83 -14.71
C ASP A 288 -17.77 -14.82 -14.19
N PRO A 289 -18.30 -14.65 -12.97
CA PRO A 289 -19.18 -15.63 -12.34
C PRO A 289 -20.57 -15.68 -12.99
N VAL A 290 -20.94 -14.70 -13.82
CA VAL A 290 -22.24 -14.61 -14.49
C VAL A 290 -22.18 -15.28 -15.86
N THR A 291 -21.10 -15.06 -16.60
CA THR A 291 -20.96 -15.54 -17.98
C THR A 291 -20.10 -16.81 -18.09
N GLY A 292 -19.23 -17.07 -17.12
CA GLY A 292 -18.23 -18.13 -17.18
C GLY A 292 -17.02 -17.80 -18.05
N GLU A 293 -17.01 -16.62 -18.67
CA GLU A 293 -15.96 -16.19 -19.60
C GLU A 293 -14.72 -15.66 -18.86
N PRO A 294 -13.55 -15.64 -19.51
CA PRO A 294 -12.39 -14.88 -19.05
C PRO A 294 -12.71 -13.38 -18.85
N MET A 295 -11.94 -12.72 -18.01
CA MET A 295 -12.08 -11.30 -17.69
C MET A 295 -11.43 -10.36 -18.75
N ASP A 296 -11.11 -10.90 -19.93
CA ASP A 296 -10.34 -10.21 -20.97
C ASP A 296 -11.06 -8.96 -21.49
N GLU A 297 -12.37 -9.05 -21.73
CA GLU A 297 -13.18 -7.93 -22.23
C GLU A 297 -13.31 -6.81 -21.21
N GLY A 298 -13.40 -7.14 -19.92
CA GLY A 298 -13.48 -6.19 -18.83
C GLY A 298 -12.19 -5.39 -18.69
N PHE A 299 -11.04 -6.06 -18.59
CA PHE A 299 -9.75 -5.37 -18.57
C PHE A 299 -9.42 -4.68 -19.91
N GLY A 300 -9.85 -5.26 -21.03
CA GLY A 300 -9.81 -4.65 -22.35
C GLY A 300 -10.54 -3.31 -22.37
N ALA A 301 -11.74 -3.24 -21.78
CA ALA A 301 -12.50 -2.01 -21.64
C ALA A 301 -11.77 -0.97 -20.77
N ILE A 302 -11.13 -1.38 -19.66
CA ILE A 302 -10.31 -0.50 -18.83
C ILE A 302 -9.22 0.16 -19.69
N VAL A 303 -8.36 -0.60 -20.37
CA VAL A 303 -7.27 -0.01 -21.18
C VAL A 303 -7.78 0.75 -22.41
N LYS A 304 -8.94 0.37 -22.95
CA LYS A 304 -9.56 1.02 -24.11
C LYS A 304 -10.19 2.36 -23.75
N HIS A 305 -10.85 2.52 -22.62
CA HIS A 305 -11.50 3.79 -22.25
C HIS A 305 -10.60 4.68 -21.38
N CYS A 306 -9.79 4.11 -20.49
CA CYS A 306 -9.00 4.86 -19.51
C CYS A 306 -7.66 5.31 -20.09
N LYS A 307 -7.66 6.40 -20.86
CA LYS A 307 -6.48 6.82 -21.65
C LYS A 307 -5.33 7.41 -20.81
N ASN A 308 -5.59 7.78 -19.57
CA ASN A 308 -4.57 8.29 -18.63
C ASN A 308 -3.94 7.20 -17.76
N LEU A 309 -4.26 5.93 -17.99
CA LEU A 309 -3.81 4.80 -17.17
C LEU A 309 -2.28 4.63 -17.25
N THR A 310 -1.64 4.71 -16.09
CA THR A 310 -0.18 4.55 -15.94
C THR A 310 0.22 3.35 -15.11
N ARG A 311 -0.67 2.84 -14.25
CA ARG A 311 -0.43 1.65 -13.45
C ARG A 311 -1.64 0.72 -13.50
N LEU A 312 -1.38 -0.52 -13.86
CA LEU A 312 -2.38 -1.57 -14.01
C LEU A 312 -1.96 -2.82 -13.24
N SER A 313 -2.87 -3.39 -12.46
CA SER A 313 -2.73 -4.75 -11.94
C SER A 313 -3.95 -5.55 -12.36
N ILE A 314 -3.72 -6.72 -12.95
CA ILE A 314 -4.75 -7.61 -13.50
C ILE A 314 -4.74 -8.97 -12.80
N SER A 315 -5.90 -9.61 -12.72
CA SER A 315 -6.13 -10.88 -12.02
C SER A 315 -7.44 -11.53 -12.51
N GLY A 316 -7.68 -12.78 -12.14
CA GLY A 316 -8.82 -13.58 -12.62
C GLY A 316 -8.42 -14.56 -13.71
N LEU A 317 -9.39 -15.20 -14.36
CA LEU A 317 -9.14 -16.00 -15.57
C LEU A 317 -8.88 -15.04 -16.73
N LEU A 318 -7.68 -15.09 -17.30
CA LEU A 318 -7.23 -14.20 -18.35
C LEU A 318 -6.46 -14.99 -19.41
N THR A 319 -6.79 -14.75 -20.68
CA THR A 319 -6.13 -15.39 -21.84
C THR A 319 -5.09 -14.46 -22.45
N ASP A 320 -4.40 -14.90 -23.51
CA ASP A 320 -3.50 -14.01 -24.27
C ASP A 320 -4.22 -12.77 -24.86
N GLN A 321 -5.55 -12.81 -24.98
CA GLN A 321 -6.37 -11.72 -25.53
C GLN A 321 -6.30 -10.43 -24.71
N VAL A 322 -6.31 -10.49 -23.37
CA VAL A 322 -6.21 -9.28 -22.53
C VAL A 322 -4.90 -8.55 -22.80
N PHE A 323 -3.82 -9.30 -23.01
CA PHE A 323 -2.51 -8.73 -23.24
C PHE A 323 -2.40 -8.10 -24.63
N SER A 324 -3.10 -8.65 -25.62
CA SER A 324 -3.27 -8.01 -26.93
C SER A 324 -3.94 -6.63 -26.77
N TYR A 325 -5.02 -6.54 -25.98
CA TYR A 325 -5.67 -5.26 -25.69
C TYR A 325 -4.75 -4.29 -24.92
N ILE A 326 -4.00 -4.77 -23.92
CA ILE A 326 -3.02 -3.95 -23.19
C ILE A 326 -1.94 -3.43 -24.15
N GLY A 327 -1.38 -4.29 -24.99
CA GLY A 327 -0.40 -3.93 -26.01
C GLY A 327 -0.95 -2.91 -27.00
N GLU A 328 -2.20 -3.06 -27.44
CA GLU A 328 -2.85 -2.16 -28.39
C GLU A 328 -3.18 -0.79 -27.78
N TYR A 329 -3.78 -0.74 -26.58
CA TYR A 329 -4.37 0.49 -26.03
C TYR A 329 -3.58 1.10 -24.87
N GLY A 330 -2.77 0.32 -24.14
CA GLY A 330 -2.05 0.69 -22.91
C GLY A 330 -0.82 1.57 -23.10
N LYS A 331 -0.87 2.55 -24.01
CA LYS A 331 0.31 3.33 -24.44
C LYS A 331 0.96 4.19 -23.35
N LEU A 332 0.24 4.47 -22.26
CA LEU A 332 0.74 5.23 -21.11
C LEU A 332 1.11 4.35 -19.91
N VAL A 333 0.87 3.04 -19.97
CA VAL A 333 1.17 2.12 -18.87
C VAL A 333 2.67 2.08 -18.63
N ARG A 334 3.06 2.38 -17.38
CA ARG A 334 4.44 2.38 -16.87
C ARG A 334 4.68 1.26 -15.88
N THR A 335 3.65 0.80 -15.19
CA THR A 335 3.75 -0.28 -14.21
C THR A 335 2.64 -1.28 -14.46
N LEU A 336 3.01 -2.52 -14.74
CA LEU A 336 2.09 -3.62 -14.96
C LEU A 336 2.44 -4.77 -14.01
N SER A 337 1.45 -5.21 -13.21
CA SER A 337 1.57 -6.40 -12.37
C SER A 337 0.59 -7.47 -12.85
N ILE A 338 1.08 -8.69 -13.08
CA ILE A 338 0.35 -9.82 -13.66
C ILE A 338 0.54 -11.04 -12.75
N ALA A 339 -0.54 -11.73 -12.42
CA ALA A 339 -0.48 -13.01 -11.70
C ALA A 339 -1.48 -14.00 -12.30
N PHE A 340 -1.08 -15.27 -12.45
CA PHE A 340 -1.95 -16.38 -12.84
C PHE A 340 -2.73 -16.13 -14.16
N ALA A 341 -2.07 -15.60 -15.19
CA ALA A 341 -2.73 -15.11 -16.40
C ALA A 341 -1.97 -15.47 -17.68
N GLY A 342 -2.71 -15.57 -18.79
CA GLY A 342 -2.18 -15.86 -20.13
C GLY A 342 -2.14 -17.36 -20.44
N ASP A 343 -1.95 -17.65 -21.72
CA ASP A 343 -1.91 -19.02 -22.27
C ASP A 343 -0.52 -19.35 -22.83
N SER A 344 0.18 -18.35 -23.36
CA SER A 344 1.46 -18.53 -24.05
C SER A 344 2.35 -17.29 -24.02
N ASP A 345 3.54 -17.41 -24.59
CA ASP A 345 4.49 -16.31 -24.76
C ASP A 345 3.92 -15.11 -25.55
N LEU A 346 2.88 -15.32 -26.36
CA LEU A 346 2.23 -14.25 -27.10
C LEU A 346 1.66 -13.18 -26.18
N GLY A 347 1.13 -13.56 -25.02
CA GLY A 347 0.58 -12.63 -24.05
C GLY A 347 1.61 -11.56 -23.68
N LEU A 348 2.75 -11.94 -23.11
CA LEU A 348 3.76 -10.97 -22.70
C LEU A 348 4.43 -10.27 -23.89
N LYS A 349 4.55 -10.95 -25.04
CA LYS A 349 5.05 -10.33 -26.28
C LYS A 349 4.21 -9.11 -26.67
N TYR A 350 2.88 -9.21 -26.68
CA TYR A 350 2.01 -8.07 -27.00
C TYR A 350 2.26 -6.87 -26.09
N VAL A 351 2.49 -7.10 -24.80
CA VAL A 351 2.79 -6.05 -23.83
C VAL A 351 4.13 -5.39 -24.13
N LEU A 352 5.19 -6.20 -24.26
CA LEU A 352 6.57 -5.70 -24.42
C LEU A 352 6.77 -4.97 -25.75
N GLU A 353 6.11 -5.40 -26.82
CA GLU A 353 6.14 -4.71 -28.12
C GLU A 353 5.14 -3.53 -28.20
N GLY A 354 4.05 -3.58 -27.44
CA GLY A 354 2.93 -2.65 -27.55
C GLY A 354 2.96 -1.46 -26.57
N CYS A 355 3.66 -1.57 -25.44
CA CYS A 355 3.66 -0.61 -24.33
C CYS A 355 4.98 0.20 -24.25
N PRO A 356 5.14 1.28 -25.02
CA PRO A 356 6.43 1.98 -25.15
C PRO A 356 6.87 2.78 -23.91
N LYS A 357 5.98 2.95 -22.92
CA LYS A 357 6.28 3.67 -21.66
C LYS A 357 6.45 2.74 -20.47
N LEU A 358 6.49 1.43 -20.69
CA LEU A 358 6.62 0.46 -19.61
C LEU A 358 7.95 0.67 -18.89
N GLN A 359 7.92 0.68 -17.56
CA GLN A 359 9.09 0.90 -16.72
C GLN A 359 9.25 -0.19 -15.67
N LYS A 360 8.15 -0.77 -15.20
CA LYS A 360 8.13 -1.83 -14.20
C LYS A 360 7.18 -2.91 -14.67
N LEU A 361 7.66 -4.13 -14.72
CA LEU A 361 6.87 -5.30 -15.06
C LEU A 361 7.10 -6.35 -13.99
N GLU A 362 6.03 -6.76 -13.33
CA GLU A 362 6.03 -7.79 -12.28
C GLU A 362 5.10 -8.90 -12.73
N VAL A 363 5.63 -10.09 -12.96
CA VAL A 363 4.86 -11.25 -13.41
C VAL A 363 5.12 -12.42 -12.48
N ARG A 364 4.05 -13.09 -12.07
CA ARG A 364 4.12 -14.29 -11.24
C ARG A 364 3.20 -15.39 -11.75
N ASP A 365 3.67 -16.64 -11.72
CA ASP A 365 2.88 -17.84 -12.02
C ASP A 365 2.14 -17.76 -13.37
N CYS A 366 2.85 -17.35 -14.43
CA CYS A 366 2.29 -17.21 -15.77
C CYS A 366 3.04 -18.14 -16.75
N PRO A 367 2.38 -18.65 -17.81
CA PRO A 367 3.00 -19.56 -18.77
C PRO A 367 3.90 -18.84 -19.80
N PHE A 368 4.65 -17.82 -19.35
CA PHE A 368 5.58 -17.06 -20.19
C PHE A 368 6.99 -17.63 -20.03
N GLY A 369 7.64 -17.94 -21.14
CA GLY A 369 9.00 -18.44 -21.24
C GLY A 369 9.86 -17.60 -22.17
N ASP A 370 10.74 -18.27 -22.89
CA ASP A 370 11.88 -17.62 -23.55
C ASP A 370 11.48 -16.64 -24.64
N LEU A 371 10.45 -16.93 -25.46
CA LEU A 371 10.06 -16.01 -26.53
C LEU A 371 9.45 -14.72 -25.95
N ALA A 372 8.70 -14.85 -24.85
CA ALA A 372 8.18 -13.73 -24.10
C ALA A 372 9.31 -12.87 -23.51
N ALA A 373 10.27 -13.50 -22.83
CA ALA A 373 11.43 -12.81 -22.25
C ALA A 373 12.33 -12.17 -23.32
N ARG A 374 12.40 -12.71 -24.54
CA ARG A 374 13.19 -12.11 -25.62
C ARG A 374 12.45 -11.02 -26.40
N ALA A 375 11.13 -10.96 -26.36
CA ALA A 375 10.34 -9.94 -27.07
C ALA A 375 10.70 -8.51 -26.64
N GLY A 376 11.08 -8.32 -25.38
CA GLY A 376 11.40 -7.00 -24.81
C GLY A 376 12.85 -6.55 -24.97
N LEU A 377 13.72 -7.30 -25.66
CA LEU A 377 15.16 -6.97 -25.82
C LEU A 377 15.38 -5.52 -26.30
N HIS A 378 14.52 -5.03 -27.19
CA HIS A 378 14.58 -3.67 -27.73
C HIS A 378 14.19 -2.57 -26.72
N HIS A 379 13.59 -2.94 -25.58
CA HIS A 379 12.99 -2.02 -24.62
C HIS A 379 13.64 -2.04 -23.22
N TYR A 380 14.35 -3.11 -22.83
CA TYR A 380 14.83 -3.31 -21.46
C TYR A 380 15.70 -2.20 -20.89
N TYR A 381 16.52 -1.52 -21.70
CA TYR A 381 17.30 -0.36 -21.22
C TYR A 381 16.45 0.87 -20.82
N ASN A 382 15.22 0.96 -21.32
CA ASN A 382 14.27 2.01 -20.95
C ASN A 382 13.46 1.65 -19.70
N MET A 383 13.51 0.39 -19.26
CA MET A 383 12.82 -0.10 -18.10
C MET A 383 13.66 0.10 -16.83
N ARG A 384 12.97 0.25 -15.69
CA ARG A 384 13.60 0.26 -14.38
C ARG A 384 13.92 -1.16 -13.93
N PHE A 385 12.95 -2.06 -14.04
CA PHE A 385 13.16 -3.48 -13.79
C PHE A 385 12.06 -4.35 -14.41
N ILE A 386 12.38 -5.63 -14.55
CA ILE A 386 11.46 -6.72 -14.85
C ILE A 386 11.66 -7.79 -13.78
N TRP A 387 10.56 -8.27 -13.24
CA TRP A 387 10.51 -9.39 -12.33
C TRP A 387 9.62 -10.46 -12.94
N LEU A 388 10.14 -11.66 -13.17
CA LEU A 388 9.37 -12.85 -13.53
C LEU A 388 9.64 -13.92 -12.48
N SER A 389 8.60 -14.39 -11.79
CA SER A 389 8.68 -15.50 -10.83
C SER A 389 7.75 -16.62 -11.21
N SER A 390 8.16 -17.87 -11.03
CA SER A 390 7.36 -19.04 -11.42
C SER A 390 6.90 -18.98 -12.89
N CYS A 391 7.80 -18.53 -13.76
CA CYS A 391 7.62 -18.41 -15.21
C CYS A 391 8.60 -19.35 -15.93
N ARG A 392 8.31 -19.73 -17.17
CA ARG A 392 9.03 -20.78 -17.92
C ARG A 392 10.28 -20.26 -18.64
N VAL A 393 10.99 -19.30 -18.06
CA VAL A 393 12.21 -18.72 -18.67
C VAL A 393 13.40 -19.60 -18.31
N SER A 394 14.13 -20.06 -19.33
CA SER A 394 15.30 -20.92 -19.15
C SER A 394 16.55 -20.13 -18.76
N ARG A 395 17.49 -20.76 -18.05
CA ARG A 395 18.79 -20.16 -17.73
C ARG A 395 19.60 -19.85 -19.00
N GLU A 396 19.48 -20.67 -20.04
CA GLU A 396 20.11 -20.43 -21.35
C GLU A 396 19.61 -19.11 -21.96
N CYS A 397 18.30 -18.86 -21.92
CA CYS A 397 17.72 -17.59 -22.37
C CYS A 397 18.25 -16.40 -21.55
N CYS A 398 18.36 -16.54 -20.22
CA CYS A 398 18.95 -15.50 -19.37
C CYS A 398 20.40 -15.17 -19.77
N GLU A 399 21.23 -16.19 -20.00
CA GLU A 399 22.61 -16.03 -20.48
C GLU A 399 22.68 -15.34 -21.84
N GLU A 400 21.79 -15.70 -22.77
CA GLU A 400 21.70 -15.07 -24.08
C GLU A 400 21.30 -13.59 -23.99
N ILE A 401 20.30 -13.27 -23.16
CA ILE A 401 19.87 -11.88 -22.92
C ILE A 401 21.04 -11.07 -22.35
N ALA A 402 21.76 -11.58 -21.36
CA ALA A 402 22.91 -10.90 -20.77
C ALA A 402 24.03 -10.67 -21.81
N ARG A 403 24.27 -11.64 -22.69
CA ARG A 403 25.25 -11.52 -23.78
C ARG A 403 24.86 -10.46 -24.82
N GLU A 404 23.58 -10.35 -25.14
CA GLU A 404 23.06 -9.37 -26.11
C GLU A 404 22.92 -7.96 -25.49
N LEU A 405 22.68 -7.88 -24.17
CA LEU A 405 22.48 -6.65 -23.43
C LEU A 405 23.48 -6.51 -22.26
N PRO A 406 24.79 -6.27 -22.52
CA PRO A 406 25.86 -6.36 -21.52
C PRO A 406 25.82 -5.31 -20.39
N HIS A 407 24.92 -4.33 -20.46
CA HIS A 407 24.69 -3.32 -19.41
C HIS A 407 23.40 -3.56 -18.60
N LEU A 408 22.67 -4.62 -18.92
CA LEU A 408 21.49 -5.07 -18.17
C LEU A 408 21.97 -6.09 -17.15
N MET A 409 21.68 -5.88 -15.86
CA MET A 409 21.91 -6.89 -14.84
C MET A 409 20.82 -7.94 -14.98
N VAL A 410 21.20 -9.19 -15.19
CA VAL A 410 20.29 -10.33 -15.28
C VAL A 410 20.53 -11.22 -14.07
N GLU A 411 19.71 -11.06 -13.05
CA GLU A 411 19.80 -11.86 -11.83
C GLU A 411 18.82 -13.03 -11.89
N VAL A 412 19.34 -14.23 -11.67
CA VAL A 412 18.57 -15.45 -11.51
C VAL A 412 18.68 -15.87 -10.05
N ILE A 413 17.54 -15.85 -9.37
CA ILE A 413 17.42 -16.16 -7.94
C ILE A 413 16.82 -17.55 -7.82
N ASP A 414 17.61 -18.47 -7.30
CA ASP A 414 17.20 -19.87 -7.13
C ASP A 414 16.29 -20.02 -5.90
N TRP A 415 15.00 -20.28 -6.13
CA TRP A 415 14.03 -20.46 -5.06
C TRP A 415 14.13 -21.84 -4.39
N ASN A 416 14.71 -22.83 -5.06
CA ASN A 416 14.88 -24.17 -4.48
C ASN A 416 15.91 -24.15 -3.34
N GLU A 417 16.92 -23.29 -3.40
CA GLU A 417 17.89 -23.07 -2.31
C GLU A 417 17.31 -22.30 -1.10
N LEU A 418 16.10 -21.74 -1.23
CA LEU A 418 15.35 -21.07 -0.15
C LEU A 418 14.32 -22.00 0.53
N GLY A 419 14.28 -23.28 0.16
CA GLY A 419 13.43 -24.29 0.81
C GLY A 419 12.03 -24.45 0.21
N SER A 420 11.81 -24.02 -1.03
CA SER A 420 10.57 -24.26 -1.78
C SER A 420 10.64 -25.54 -2.64
N ASN A 421 9.50 -26.00 -3.17
CA ASN A 421 9.36 -27.33 -3.78
C ASN A 421 10.19 -27.47 -5.07
N GLU A 422 10.66 -28.70 -5.37
CA GLU A 422 11.52 -29.08 -6.52
C GLU A 422 10.99 -28.75 -7.95
N ASN A 423 9.85 -28.06 -8.07
CA ASN A 423 9.23 -27.63 -9.33
C ASN A 423 9.12 -26.10 -9.48
N ASP A 424 9.72 -25.32 -8.58
CA ASP A 424 9.67 -23.87 -8.66
C ASP A 424 10.71 -23.37 -9.66
N TYR A 425 10.23 -22.68 -10.71
CA TYR A 425 11.09 -21.96 -11.65
C TYR A 425 11.86 -20.86 -10.92
N ASP A 426 13.08 -20.58 -11.39
CA ASP A 426 13.89 -19.49 -10.87
C ASP A 426 13.16 -18.13 -10.98
N VAL A 427 13.49 -17.20 -10.08
CA VAL A 427 13.06 -15.81 -10.23
C VAL A 427 14.07 -15.07 -11.09
N LEU A 428 13.60 -14.54 -12.21
CA LEU A 428 14.35 -13.64 -13.07
C LEU A 428 14.09 -12.20 -12.64
N TYR A 429 15.15 -11.50 -12.24
CA TYR A 429 15.13 -10.08 -11.95
C TYR A 429 16.13 -9.36 -12.87
N MET A 430 15.59 -8.58 -13.82
CA MET A 430 16.40 -7.79 -14.74
C MET A 430 16.27 -6.30 -14.44
N TYR A 431 17.39 -5.58 -14.38
CA TYR A 431 17.39 -4.13 -14.15
C TYR A 431 18.63 -3.47 -14.72
N ARG A 432 18.56 -2.16 -14.93
CA ARG A 432 19.73 -1.36 -15.33
C ARG A 432 20.55 -0.95 -14.10
N SER A 433 21.86 -1.20 -14.12
CA SER A 433 22.80 -0.68 -13.12
C SER A 433 23.29 0.72 -13.53
N VAL A 434 23.45 1.63 -12.58
CA VAL A 434 23.96 3.00 -12.87
C VAL A 434 25.42 2.98 -13.30
N ASN A 435 26.18 1.99 -12.83
CA ASN A 435 27.62 1.86 -13.11
C ASN A 435 27.94 0.75 -14.12
N ASN A 436 26.91 0.09 -14.69
CA ASN A 436 27.07 -1.11 -15.52
C ASN A 436 27.86 -2.25 -14.85
N GLU A 437 27.91 -2.26 -13.53
CA GLU A 437 28.60 -3.27 -12.72
C GLU A 437 27.58 -4.07 -11.89
N PRO A 438 27.81 -5.38 -11.70
CA PRO A 438 27.07 -6.22 -10.76
C PRO A 438 27.17 -5.70 -9.32
N ARG A 439 26.11 -5.93 -8.54
CA ARG A 439 26.14 -5.70 -7.09
C ARG A 439 27.09 -6.68 -6.40
N THR A 440 27.80 -6.21 -5.37
CA THR A 440 28.81 -7.02 -4.65
C THR A 440 28.26 -7.75 -3.41
N ASP A 441 27.01 -7.48 -3.05
CA ASP A 441 26.30 -8.00 -1.88
C ASP A 441 25.25 -9.06 -2.28
N ALA A 442 25.40 -9.69 -3.45
CA ALA A 442 24.57 -10.82 -3.85
C ALA A 442 24.75 -12.02 -2.90
N SER A 443 23.62 -12.64 -2.52
CA SER A 443 23.63 -13.88 -1.75
C SER A 443 24.08 -15.06 -2.61
N ARG A 444 24.43 -16.18 -1.98
CA ARG A 444 24.89 -17.42 -2.66
C ARG A 444 23.88 -18.00 -3.67
N PHE A 445 22.59 -17.76 -3.45
CA PHE A 445 21.49 -18.26 -4.29
C PHE A 445 21.12 -17.29 -5.43
N VAL A 446 21.89 -16.21 -5.60
CA VAL A 446 21.69 -15.23 -6.68
C VAL A 446 22.85 -15.36 -7.67
N GLN A 447 22.52 -15.74 -8.89
CA GLN A 447 23.46 -15.74 -10.02
C GLN A 447 23.23 -14.48 -10.84
N ILE A 448 24.27 -13.67 -11.02
CA ILE A 448 24.23 -12.46 -11.85
C ILE A 448 25.02 -12.73 -13.14
N TYR A 449 24.38 -12.54 -14.28
CA TYR A 449 25.01 -12.60 -15.61
C TYR A 449 25.38 -11.21 -16.12
#